data_AF-A0AAD5DSQ5-F1
#
_entry.id   AF-A0AAD5DSQ5-F1
#
_cell.length_a   1.000
_cell.length_b   1.000
_cell.length_c   1.000
_cell.angle_alpha   90.00
_cell.angle_beta   90.00
_cell.angle_gamma   90.00
#
_symmetry.space_group_name_H-M   'P 1'
#
loop_
_entity.id
_entity.type
_entity.pdbx_description
1 polymer ?
#
loop_
_entity_poly.entity_id
_entity_poly.type
_entity_poly.pdbx_seq_one_letter_code
_entity_poly.pdbx_strand_id
1 'polypeptide(L)'
;MGEQQGLQRLRYYLGLEPGDGGSGSGTLAAGEPPPIADYAEARMGAWGVDSSAKLSPFLALGCLSPRMVYWEVLRLAAAEQEAAEGLTATPHAAAAAAAAGATGAGTAGTGAAAGAAAVGAAAARAAAEPHVWREPQKGDTWEWLLMHLGIRDFFIFSAMQNEAALERPEGMSGRLVEWQEDAALFERWARGQTGLPFVDASMRELAATGWMSNRGRQNVASLLSKALRLDWRLGAELFASLLVDHDWTLNTTNWAYNSGVGADPRDRSFRTVSQGQRYDPGARLIRAWLPELSGLPAELAHQPWAASAEQLAAARLCLGHCPAAGTAAPAEGVAGQAGEAAVGGEEDSGMHYYPTPVVDPATQIAKGPKGRRQ
;
A
#
# COMPACT_ATOMS: atom_id res chain seq x y z
N MET A 1 -9.42 -1.96 24.43
CA MET A 1 -9.80 -0.99 23.38
C MET A 1 -9.60 -1.57 21.98
N GLY A 2 -8.47 -2.24 21.69
CA GLY A 2 -8.18 -2.78 20.34
C GLY A 2 -9.10 -3.89 19.82
N GLU A 3 -9.56 -4.83 20.66
CA GLU A 3 -10.47 -5.91 20.23
C GLU A 3 -11.81 -5.38 19.67
N GLN A 4 -12.46 -4.47 20.39
CA GLN A 4 -13.73 -3.87 19.96
C GLN A 4 -13.58 -3.11 18.64
N GLN A 5 -12.49 -2.35 18.47
CA GLN A 5 -12.19 -1.64 17.23
C GLN A 5 -11.90 -2.59 16.07
N GLY A 6 -11.16 -3.68 16.33
CA GLY A 6 -10.91 -4.73 15.35
C GLY A 6 -12.20 -5.40 14.89
N LEU A 7 -13.07 -5.77 15.84
CA LEU A 7 -14.39 -6.34 15.54
C LEU A 7 -15.26 -5.37 14.74
N GLN A 8 -15.28 -4.09 15.12
CA GLN A 8 -16.00 -3.05 14.38
C GLN A 8 -15.48 -2.92 12.94
N ARG A 9 -14.16 -2.88 12.75
CA ARG A 9 -13.55 -2.82 11.41
C ARG A 9 -13.89 -4.05 10.58
N LEU A 10 -13.80 -5.25 11.16
CA LEU A 10 -14.15 -6.51 10.49
C LEU A 10 -15.62 -6.51 10.04
N ARG A 11 -16.54 -6.15 10.94
CA ARG A 11 -17.98 -6.13 10.66
C ARG A 11 -18.35 -5.10 9.60
N TYR A 12 -17.78 -3.89 9.68
CA TYR A 12 -17.93 -2.86 8.64
C TYR A 12 -17.44 -3.38 7.28
N TYR A 13 -16.24 -3.94 7.24
CA TYR A 13 -15.61 -4.34 5.98
C TYR A 13 -16.36 -5.49 5.30
N LEU A 14 -16.92 -6.41 6.09
CA LEU A 14 -17.73 -7.55 5.62
C LEU A 14 -19.21 -7.23 5.41
N GLY A 15 -19.70 -6.04 5.78
CA GLY A 15 -21.12 -5.70 5.67
C GLY A 15 -22.04 -6.40 6.65
N LEU A 16 -21.53 -6.71 7.86
CA LEU A 16 -22.30 -7.42 8.90
C LEU A 16 -23.18 -6.49 9.76
N GLU A 17 -22.98 -5.17 9.68
CA GLU A 17 -23.84 -4.19 10.36
C GLU A 17 -24.79 -3.51 9.36
N PRO A 18 -26.07 -3.32 9.70
CA PRO A 18 -27.00 -2.58 8.87
C PRO A 18 -26.55 -1.12 8.75
N GLY A 19 -26.57 -0.58 7.52
CA GLY A 19 -26.26 0.82 7.30
C GLY A 19 -27.26 1.72 8.02
N ASP A 20 -26.80 2.54 8.95
CA ASP A 20 -27.62 3.42 9.78
C ASP A 20 -27.91 4.79 9.12
N GLY A 21 -27.46 4.97 7.88
CA GLY A 21 -27.57 6.24 7.15
C GLY A 21 -26.56 7.30 7.59
N GLY A 22 -25.61 6.97 8.47
CA GLY A 22 -24.52 7.85 8.87
C GLY A 22 -23.43 7.96 7.81
N SER A 23 -22.95 9.18 7.55
CA SER A 23 -21.83 9.47 6.63
C SER A 23 -20.45 9.41 7.31
N GLY A 24 -20.29 8.56 8.32
CA GLY A 24 -19.05 8.43 9.11
C GLY A 24 -18.05 7.44 8.51
N SER A 25 -16.76 7.63 8.82
CA SER A 25 -15.75 6.60 8.55
C SER A 25 -16.07 5.35 9.37
N GLY A 26 -16.32 4.22 8.70
CA GLY A 26 -16.66 2.95 9.36
C GLY A 26 -18.15 2.67 9.55
N THR A 27 -19.04 3.45 8.91
CA THR A 27 -20.47 3.14 8.78
C THR A 27 -20.80 2.95 7.31
N LEU A 28 -21.59 1.92 6.97
CA LEU A 28 -22.08 1.72 5.61
C LEU A 28 -23.29 2.62 5.37
N ALA A 29 -23.29 3.39 4.28
CA ALA A 29 -24.49 4.10 3.89
C ALA A 29 -25.56 3.09 3.45
N ALA A 30 -26.84 3.41 3.69
CA ALA A 30 -27.95 2.54 3.30
C ALA A 30 -27.96 2.31 1.78
N GLY A 31 -27.82 1.05 1.36
CA GLY A 31 -27.83 0.64 -0.05
C GLY A 31 -26.46 0.60 -0.73
N GLU A 32 -25.38 1.00 -0.06
CA GLU A 32 -24.02 0.83 -0.60
C GLU A 32 -23.51 -0.61 -0.38
N PRO A 33 -22.81 -1.21 -1.36
CA PRO A 33 -22.18 -2.50 -1.17
C PRO A 33 -21.04 -2.39 -0.15
N PRO A 34 -20.82 -3.42 0.69
CA PRO A 34 -19.73 -3.40 1.65
C PRO A 34 -18.36 -3.41 0.95
N PRO A 35 -17.28 -2.89 1.58
CA PRO A 35 -15.95 -2.84 0.98
C PRO A 35 -15.41 -4.19 0.48
N ILE A 36 -15.82 -5.31 1.07
CA ILE A 36 -15.43 -6.66 0.62
C ILE A 36 -15.92 -6.97 -0.82
N ALA A 37 -16.99 -6.30 -1.30
CA ALA A 37 -17.54 -6.42 -2.66
C ALA A 37 -16.50 -6.23 -3.75
N ASP A 38 -15.64 -5.24 -3.55
CA ASP A 38 -14.66 -4.79 -4.53
C ASP A 38 -13.24 -5.19 -4.11
N TYR A 39 -13.10 -6.17 -3.21
CA TYR A 39 -11.81 -6.54 -2.65
C TYR A 39 -10.80 -6.91 -3.73
N ALA A 40 -11.23 -7.55 -4.81
CA ALA A 40 -10.39 -7.98 -5.92
C ALA A 40 -9.57 -6.82 -6.52
N GLU A 41 -10.21 -5.65 -6.69
CA GLU A 41 -9.63 -4.46 -7.29
C GLU A 41 -9.07 -3.53 -6.21
N ALA A 42 -9.85 -3.24 -5.18
CA ALA A 42 -9.51 -2.32 -4.11
C ALA A 42 -8.22 -2.71 -3.38
N ARG A 43 -7.97 -4.02 -3.13
CA ARG A 43 -6.77 -4.55 -2.43
C ARG A 43 -5.44 -4.13 -3.06
N MET A 44 -5.47 -3.71 -4.33
CA MET A 44 -4.28 -3.29 -5.08
C MET A 44 -4.03 -1.78 -5.00
N GLY A 45 -5.01 -1.00 -4.53
CA GLY A 45 -4.93 0.44 -4.42
C GLY A 45 -3.89 0.89 -3.40
N ALA A 46 -3.18 1.97 -3.72
CA ALA A 46 -2.17 2.54 -2.84
C ALA A 46 -2.73 3.60 -1.88
N TRP A 47 -3.99 4.02 -2.05
CA TRP A 47 -4.62 5.12 -1.30
C TRP A 47 -6.03 4.77 -0.83
N GLY A 48 -6.42 5.33 0.32
CA GLY A 48 -7.79 5.28 0.84
C GLY A 48 -7.99 4.31 2.01
N VAL A 49 -8.98 4.57 2.86
CA VAL A 49 -9.26 3.76 4.05
C VAL A 49 -9.75 2.35 3.67
N ASP A 50 -10.41 2.19 2.52
CA ASP A 50 -10.97 0.90 2.10
C ASP A 50 -10.23 0.23 0.93
N SER A 51 -9.05 0.75 0.57
CA SER A 51 -8.11 0.07 -0.34
C SER A 51 -7.59 -1.27 0.19
N SER A 52 -7.91 -1.63 1.43
CA SER A 52 -7.73 -2.97 1.96
C SER A 52 -8.59 -3.13 3.21
N ALA A 53 -8.68 -4.36 3.70
CA ALA A 53 -9.36 -4.67 4.95
C ALA A 53 -8.75 -3.92 6.16
N LYS A 54 -7.46 -3.56 6.10
CA LYS A 54 -6.69 -2.92 7.19
C LYS A 54 -6.84 -3.64 8.55
N LEU A 55 -6.94 -4.96 8.51
CA LEU A 55 -7.02 -5.81 9.69
C LEU A 55 -5.63 -6.15 10.28
N SER A 56 -4.55 -5.86 9.56
CA SER A 56 -3.20 -6.28 9.93
C SER A 56 -2.74 -5.85 11.33
N PRO A 57 -3.00 -4.62 11.83
CA PRO A 57 -2.58 -4.25 13.19
C PRO A 57 -3.32 -5.05 14.26
N PHE A 58 -4.62 -5.31 14.05
CA PHE A 58 -5.44 -6.09 14.96
C PHE A 58 -5.04 -7.58 14.97
N LEU A 59 -4.65 -8.11 13.82
CA LEU A 59 -4.14 -9.48 13.70
C LEU A 59 -2.77 -9.64 14.37
N ALA A 60 -1.86 -8.67 14.17
CA ALA A 60 -0.52 -8.70 14.76
C ALA A 60 -0.56 -8.66 16.31
N LEU A 61 -1.46 -7.85 16.88
CA LEU A 61 -1.64 -7.72 18.32
C LEU A 61 -2.55 -8.80 18.94
N GLY A 62 -3.11 -9.71 18.14
CA GLY A 62 -4.07 -10.72 18.60
C GLY A 62 -5.43 -10.15 19.05
N CYS A 63 -5.73 -8.89 18.73
CA CYS A 63 -7.04 -8.28 18.92
C CYS A 63 -8.11 -8.93 18.04
N LEU A 64 -7.71 -9.48 16.90
CA LEU A 64 -8.52 -10.37 16.08
C LEU A 64 -7.78 -11.69 15.88
N SER A 65 -8.48 -12.81 16.03
CA SER A 65 -7.96 -14.11 15.64
C SER A 65 -8.07 -14.30 14.12
N PRO A 66 -7.02 -14.77 13.42
CA PRO A 66 -7.13 -15.19 12.02
C PRO A 66 -8.25 -16.20 11.78
N ARG A 67 -8.51 -17.09 12.76
CA ARG A 67 -9.62 -18.07 12.69
C ARG A 67 -10.98 -17.38 12.74
N MET A 68 -11.13 -16.31 13.52
CA MET A 68 -12.38 -15.56 13.54
C MET A 68 -12.64 -14.94 12.17
N VAL A 69 -11.64 -14.26 11.57
CA VAL A 69 -11.76 -13.68 10.23
C VAL A 69 -12.12 -14.75 9.21
N TYR A 70 -11.44 -15.89 9.24
CA TYR A 70 -11.73 -17.04 8.37
C TYR A 70 -13.20 -17.49 8.47
N TRP A 71 -13.68 -17.73 9.69
CA TRP A 71 -15.05 -18.22 9.88
C TRP A 71 -16.11 -17.17 9.55
N GLU A 72 -15.88 -15.88 9.81
CA GLU A 72 -16.82 -14.82 9.39
C GLU A 72 -16.90 -14.72 7.87
N VAL A 73 -15.75 -14.83 7.17
CA VAL A 73 -15.73 -14.83 5.70
C VAL A 73 -16.48 -16.05 5.14
N LEU A 74 -16.31 -17.24 5.72
CA LEU A 74 -17.08 -18.42 5.29
C LEU A 74 -18.58 -18.29 5.55
N ARG A 75 -18.99 -17.63 6.64
CA ARG A 75 -20.42 -17.32 6.86
C ARG A 75 -20.97 -16.38 5.81
N LEU A 76 -20.20 -15.34 5.43
CA LEU A 76 -20.56 -14.44 4.33
C LEU A 76 -20.71 -15.22 3.02
N ALA A 77 -19.74 -16.07 2.69
CA ALA A 77 -19.75 -16.89 1.48
C ALA A 77 -20.99 -17.81 1.41
N ALA A 78 -21.32 -18.49 2.51
CA ALA A 78 -22.49 -19.34 2.59
C ALA A 78 -23.80 -18.55 2.40
N ALA A 79 -23.88 -17.36 3.01
CA ALA A 79 -25.02 -16.48 2.82
C ALA A 79 -25.15 -16.04 1.35
N GLU A 80 -24.05 -15.62 0.70
CA GLU A 80 -24.02 -15.26 -0.73
C GLU A 80 -24.52 -16.37 -1.64
N GLN A 81 -24.12 -17.62 -1.36
CA GLN A 81 -24.58 -18.78 -2.10
C GLN A 81 -26.08 -19.03 -1.91
N GLU A 82 -26.60 -18.93 -0.67
CA GLU A 82 -28.04 -19.06 -0.41
C GLU A 82 -28.86 -17.97 -1.11
N ALA A 83 -28.35 -16.74 -1.19
CA ALA A 83 -29.03 -15.67 -1.94
C ALA A 83 -29.02 -15.92 -3.44
N ALA A 84 -27.94 -16.44 -3.99
CA ALA A 84 -27.87 -16.84 -5.40
C ALA A 84 -28.86 -17.98 -5.71
N GLU A 85 -29.12 -18.87 -4.76
CA GLU A 85 -30.11 -19.94 -4.84
C GLU A 85 -31.56 -19.47 -4.53
N GLY A 86 -31.75 -18.18 -4.22
CA GLY A 86 -33.06 -17.58 -3.95
C GLY A 86 -33.64 -17.92 -2.56
N LEU A 87 -32.81 -18.40 -1.64
CA LEU A 87 -33.21 -18.89 -0.31
C LEU A 87 -33.22 -17.77 0.75
N THR A 88 -32.36 -16.75 0.62
CA THR A 88 -32.23 -15.64 1.58
C THR A 88 -31.86 -14.32 0.88
N ALA A 89 -32.02 -13.19 1.57
CA ALA A 89 -31.50 -11.89 1.11
C ALA A 89 -30.17 -11.60 1.80
N THR A 90 -29.09 -11.42 1.04
CA THR A 90 -27.75 -11.05 1.56
C THR A 90 -27.51 -9.55 1.54
N PRO A 91 -26.52 -9.04 2.30
CA PRO A 91 -26.09 -7.64 2.20
C PRO A 91 -25.70 -7.25 0.76
N HIS A 92 -25.03 -8.14 0.02
CA HIS A 92 -24.70 -7.92 -1.40
C HIS A 92 -25.91 -7.98 -2.33
N ALA A 93 -26.84 -8.93 -2.14
CA ALA A 93 -28.06 -9.00 -2.94
C ALA A 93 -29.01 -7.82 -2.65
N ALA A 94 -29.06 -7.35 -1.41
CA ALA A 94 -29.82 -6.16 -1.00
C ALA A 94 -29.22 -4.88 -1.60
N ALA A 95 -27.89 -4.73 -1.63
CA ALA A 95 -27.20 -3.62 -2.30
C ALA A 95 -27.36 -3.68 -3.82
N ALA A 96 -27.27 -4.86 -4.44
CA ALA A 96 -27.51 -5.05 -5.88
C ALA A 96 -28.98 -4.74 -6.25
N ALA A 97 -29.94 -5.14 -5.41
CA ALA A 97 -31.35 -4.81 -5.59
C ALA A 97 -31.64 -3.31 -5.37
N ALA A 98 -30.96 -2.66 -4.42
CA ALA A 98 -31.06 -1.22 -4.18
C ALA A 98 -30.45 -0.41 -5.34
N ALA A 99 -29.30 -0.83 -5.88
CA ALA A 99 -28.69 -0.23 -7.06
C ALA A 99 -29.52 -0.43 -8.34
N ALA A 100 -30.29 -1.53 -8.42
CA ALA A 100 -31.15 -1.84 -9.55
C ALA A 100 -32.57 -1.25 -9.45
N GLY A 101 -32.97 -0.67 -8.31
CA GLY A 101 -34.38 -0.40 -8.02
C GLY A 101 -34.67 0.86 -7.19
N ALA A 102 -34.52 2.03 -7.79
CA ALA A 102 -35.18 3.25 -7.33
C ALA A 102 -36.61 3.36 -7.90
N THR A 103 -37.46 2.35 -7.71
CA THR A 103 -38.92 2.47 -7.92
C THR A 103 -39.65 1.39 -7.10
N GLY A 104 -40.19 1.76 -5.93
CA GLY A 104 -41.15 0.92 -5.21
C GLY A 104 -41.18 1.15 -3.71
N ALA A 105 -42.14 1.95 -3.25
CA ALA A 105 -42.45 2.10 -1.83
C ALA A 105 -43.08 0.80 -1.29
N GLY A 106 -42.55 0.27 -0.18
CA GLY A 106 -43.12 -0.91 0.48
C GLY A 106 -42.47 -1.30 1.81
N THR A 107 -43.14 -0.91 2.90
CA THR A 107 -43.11 -1.50 4.27
C THR A 107 -41.75 -1.81 4.92
N ALA A 108 -41.25 -0.84 5.69
CA ALA A 108 -40.24 -1.06 6.72
C ALA A 108 -40.85 -1.75 7.95
N GLY A 109 -40.31 -2.90 8.33
CA GLY A 109 -40.62 -3.56 9.61
C GLY A 109 -40.61 -5.07 9.48
N THR A 110 -39.44 -5.69 9.74
CA THR A 110 -39.18 -7.10 10.17
C THR A 110 -37.79 -7.63 9.75
N GLY A 111 -37.00 -6.90 8.96
CA GLY A 111 -35.74 -7.40 8.36
C GLY A 111 -34.59 -7.77 9.32
N ALA A 112 -34.50 -7.16 10.51
CA ALA A 112 -33.36 -7.37 11.41
C ALA A 112 -33.32 -8.77 12.06
N ALA A 113 -34.49 -9.34 12.38
CA ALA A 113 -34.59 -10.68 12.97
C ALA A 113 -34.43 -11.80 11.93
N ALA A 114 -34.85 -11.54 10.68
CA ALA A 114 -34.70 -12.47 9.56
C ALA A 114 -33.22 -12.61 9.14
N GLY A 115 -32.46 -11.51 9.15
CA GLY A 115 -31.02 -11.54 8.87
C GLY A 115 -30.23 -12.37 9.89
N ALA A 116 -30.50 -12.21 11.19
CA ALA A 116 -29.80 -12.97 12.23
C ALA A 116 -30.15 -14.47 12.23
N ALA A 117 -31.40 -14.85 11.93
CA ALA A 117 -31.83 -16.23 11.84
C ALA A 117 -31.29 -16.94 10.58
N ALA A 118 -31.23 -16.24 9.44
CA ALA A 118 -30.61 -16.75 8.22
C ALA A 118 -29.11 -17.02 8.40
N VAL A 119 -28.39 -16.10 9.06
CA VAL A 119 -26.96 -16.26 9.38
C VAL A 119 -26.70 -17.48 10.29
N GLY A 120 -27.61 -17.77 11.23
CA GLY A 120 -27.52 -18.93 12.13
C GLY A 120 -27.66 -20.28 11.43
N ALA A 121 -28.55 -20.39 10.43
CA ALA A 121 -28.75 -21.60 9.64
C ALA A 121 -27.62 -21.81 8.62
N ALA A 122 -27.16 -20.73 7.97
CA ALA A 122 -26.02 -20.75 7.06
C ALA A 122 -24.72 -21.19 7.76
N ALA A 123 -24.50 -20.77 9.01
CA ALA A 123 -23.36 -21.20 9.82
C ALA A 123 -23.31 -22.71 10.07
N ALA A 124 -24.47 -23.37 10.21
CA ALA A 124 -24.54 -24.82 10.41
C ALA A 124 -24.22 -25.61 9.13
N ARG A 125 -24.53 -25.06 7.95
CA ARG A 125 -24.21 -25.68 6.64
C ARG A 125 -22.78 -25.40 6.18
N ALA A 126 -22.25 -24.20 6.42
CA ALA A 126 -20.84 -23.88 6.19
C ALA A 126 -19.88 -24.77 7.01
N ALA A 127 -20.35 -25.30 8.15
CA ALA A 127 -19.62 -26.28 8.95
C ALA A 127 -19.75 -27.73 8.42
N ALA A 128 -20.71 -28.01 7.53
CA ALA A 128 -21.06 -29.36 7.08
C ALA A 128 -20.34 -29.80 5.80
N GLU A 129 -19.99 -28.86 4.91
CA GLU A 129 -19.10 -29.13 3.77
C GLU A 129 -17.81 -28.33 3.93
N PRO A 130 -16.63 -28.98 4.05
CA PRO A 130 -15.38 -28.27 4.19
C PRO A 130 -15.16 -27.42 2.93
N HIS A 131 -15.00 -26.11 3.10
CA HIS A 131 -14.57 -25.25 2.01
C HIS A 131 -13.29 -25.82 1.39
N VAL A 132 -13.40 -26.33 0.17
CA VAL A 132 -12.24 -26.79 -0.59
C VAL A 132 -11.54 -25.55 -1.12
N TRP A 133 -10.32 -25.32 -0.63
CA TRP A 133 -9.51 -24.20 -1.10
C TRP A 133 -9.31 -24.30 -2.62
N ARG A 134 -9.48 -23.17 -3.31
CA ARG A 134 -9.11 -22.97 -4.71
C ARG A 134 -8.37 -21.64 -4.86
N GLU A 135 -7.54 -21.53 -5.87
CA GLU A 135 -6.91 -20.25 -6.21
C GLU A 135 -7.97 -19.24 -6.68
N PRO A 136 -8.06 -18.04 -6.07
CA PRO A 136 -9.01 -17.01 -6.47
C PRO A 136 -8.77 -16.55 -7.92
N GLN A 137 -9.86 -16.35 -8.65
CA GLN A 137 -9.86 -15.85 -10.01
C GLN A 137 -10.14 -14.35 -10.06
N LYS A 138 -9.97 -13.76 -11.24
CA LYS A 138 -10.35 -12.35 -11.46
C LYS A 138 -11.86 -12.21 -11.29
N GLY A 139 -12.28 -11.31 -10.39
CA GLY A 139 -13.70 -11.07 -10.08
C GLY A 139 -14.19 -11.76 -8.82
N ASP A 140 -13.46 -12.76 -8.30
CA ASP A 140 -13.70 -13.30 -6.96
C ASP A 140 -13.48 -12.18 -5.92
N THR A 141 -14.17 -12.21 -4.79
CA THR A 141 -14.18 -11.12 -3.81
C THR A 141 -13.50 -11.55 -2.52
N TRP A 142 -14.22 -12.24 -1.66
CA TRP A 142 -13.78 -12.69 -0.35
C TRP A 142 -12.75 -13.83 -0.42
N GLU A 143 -12.69 -14.60 -1.51
CA GLU A 143 -11.69 -15.65 -1.69
C GLU A 143 -10.26 -15.08 -1.68
N TRP A 144 -10.07 -13.86 -2.22
CA TRP A 144 -8.79 -13.18 -2.16
C TRP A 144 -8.38 -12.83 -0.73
N LEU A 145 -9.33 -12.54 0.16
CA LEU A 145 -9.04 -12.30 1.58
C LEU A 145 -8.61 -13.59 2.28
N LEU A 146 -9.27 -14.72 2.00
CA LEU A 146 -8.85 -16.04 2.50
C LEU A 146 -7.47 -16.44 1.98
N MET A 147 -7.19 -16.18 0.69
CA MET A 147 -5.87 -16.41 0.11
C MET A 147 -4.80 -15.59 0.84
N HIS A 148 -5.07 -14.32 1.19
CA HIS A 148 -4.11 -13.52 1.95
C HIS A 148 -3.88 -14.02 3.40
N LEU A 149 -4.90 -14.58 4.06
CA LEU A 149 -4.68 -15.31 5.32
C LEU A 149 -3.81 -16.56 5.10
N GLY A 150 -4.00 -17.27 3.99
CA GLY A 150 -3.14 -18.38 3.60
C GLY A 150 -1.68 -17.95 3.35
N ILE A 151 -1.45 -16.81 2.72
CA ILE A 151 -0.09 -16.25 2.52
C ILE A 151 0.59 -15.91 3.85
N ARG A 152 -0.16 -15.38 4.83
CA ARG A 152 0.36 -15.16 6.19
C ARG A 152 0.87 -16.47 6.79
N ASP A 153 0.05 -17.52 6.76
CA ASP A 153 0.40 -18.80 7.36
C ASP A 153 1.53 -19.50 6.58
N PHE A 154 1.56 -19.38 5.25
CA PHE A 154 2.67 -19.82 4.42
C PHE A 154 4.01 -19.22 4.87
N PHE A 155 4.05 -17.90 5.13
CA PHE A 155 5.28 -17.25 5.59
C PHE A 155 5.69 -17.70 7.00
N ILE A 156 4.73 -17.89 7.90
CA ILE A 156 5.00 -18.42 9.25
C ILE A 156 5.60 -19.82 9.16
N PHE A 157 4.98 -20.73 8.42
CA PHE A 157 5.50 -22.10 8.28
C PHE A 157 6.82 -22.16 7.52
N SER A 158 7.02 -21.30 6.52
CA SER A 158 8.30 -21.18 5.81
C SER A 158 9.42 -20.74 6.76
N ALA A 159 9.13 -19.77 7.64
CA ALA A 159 10.08 -19.33 8.66
C ALA A 159 10.43 -20.44 9.65
N MET A 160 9.43 -21.18 10.15
CA MET A 160 9.65 -22.30 11.08
C MET A 160 10.57 -23.38 10.49
N GLN A 161 10.51 -23.62 9.18
CA GLN A 161 11.38 -24.59 8.51
C GLN A 161 12.81 -24.06 8.26
N ASN A 162 13.00 -22.74 8.24
CA ASN A 162 14.23 -22.09 7.80
C ASN A 162 14.80 -21.12 8.84
N GLU A 163 14.52 -21.32 10.13
CA GLU A 163 14.83 -20.39 11.23
C GLU A 163 16.29 -19.89 11.19
N ALA A 164 17.24 -20.80 11.02
CA ALA A 164 18.67 -20.49 11.00
C ALA A 164 19.11 -19.60 9.81
N ALA A 165 18.29 -19.47 8.77
CA ALA A 165 18.58 -18.74 7.55
C ALA A 165 17.89 -17.37 7.45
N LEU A 166 16.92 -17.07 8.34
CA LEU A 166 16.07 -15.89 8.22
C LEU A 166 16.82 -14.57 8.28
N GLU A 167 17.88 -14.46 9.09
CA GLU A 167 18.63 -13.21 9.28
C GLU A 167 19.91 -13.13 8.43
N ARG A 168 20.15 -14.12 7.57
CA ARG A 168 21.33 -14.15 6.73
C ARG A 168 21.17 -13.23 5.52
N PRO A 169 22.24 -12.61 5.01
CA PRO A 169 22.19 -11.83 3.78
C PRO A 169 21.60 -12.62 2.59
N GLU A 170 21.89 -13.92 2.52
CA GLU A 170 21.42 -14.84 1.48
C GLU A 170 19.99 -15.36 1.70
N GLY A 171 19.40 -15.07 2.86
CA GLY A 171 18.08 -15.54 3.28
C GLY A 171 17.91 -17.06 3.17
N MET A 172 16.67 -17.48 2.91
CA MET A 172 16.28 -18.88 2.74
C MET A 172 16.71 -19.47 1.39
N SER A 173 17.00 -18.64 0.38
CA SER A 173 17.41 -19.15 -0.93
C SER A 173 18.88 -19.61 -0.98
N GLY A 174 19.71 -19.17 -0.02
CA GLY A 174 21.14 -19.45 -0.01
C GLY A 174 21.92 -18.76 -1.14
N ARG A 175 21.27 -17.89 -1.92
CA ARG A 175 21.90 -17.19 -3.03
C ARG A 175 22.78 -16.06 -2.50
N LEU A 176 24.07 -16.13 -2.79
CA LEU A 176 25.00 -15.03 -2.53
C LEU A 176 24.61 -13.81 -3.37
N VAL A 177 24.37 -12.69 -2.69
CA VAL A 177 24.12 -11.39 -3.31
C VAL A 177 25.15 -10.41 -2.75
N GLU A 178 25.91 -9.76 -3.62
CA GLU A 178 26.69 -8.59 -3.20
C GLU A 178 25.75 -7.43 -2.92
N TRP A 179 25.66 -7.07 -1.64
CA TRP A 179 24.99 -5.88 -1.15
C TRP A 179 25.97 -4.71 -1.13
N GLN A 180 25.49 -3.52 -1.48
CA GLN A 180 26.25 -2.28 -1.42
C GLN A 180 26.15 -1.66 -0.04
N GLU A 181 27.26 -1.08 0.43
CA GLU A 181 27.31 -0.25 1.63
C GLU A 181 27.29 1.23 1.23
N ASP A 182 26.11 1.84 1.29
CA ASP A 182 25.93 3.27 1.03
C ASP A 182 24.90 3.85 2.01
N ALA A 183 25.41 4.37 3.13
CA ALA A 183 24.60 4.93 4.20
C ALA A 183 23.79 6.15 3.75
N ALA A 184 24.36 7.00 2.89
CA ALA A 184 23.69 8.20 2.40
C ALA A 184 22.51 7.82 1.47
N LEU A 185 22.70 6.81 0.64
CA LEU A 185 21.64 6.28 -0.21
C LEU A 185 20.52 5.60 0.60
N PHE A 186 20.88 4.82 1.62
CA PHE A 186 19.92 4.26 2.56
C PHE A 186 19.12 5.36 3.27
N GLU A 187 19.79 6.41 3.74
CA GLU A 187 19.17 7.52 4.44
C GLU A 187 18.17 8.29 3.54
N ARG A 188 18.52 8.52 2.26
CA ARG A 188 17.59 9.07 1.27
C ARG A 188 16.37 8.18 1.06
N TRP A 189 16.55 6.86 1.00
CA TRP A 189 15.44 5.91 0.90
C TRP A 189 14.57 5.93 2.16
N ALA A 190 15.17 5.87 3.34
CA ALA A 190 14.48 5.85 4.62
C ALA A 190 13.62 7.11 4.85
N ARG A 191 14.07 8.28 4.38
CA ARG A 191 13.35 9.55 4.51
C ARG A 191 12.36 9.85 3.37
N GLY A 192 12.24 8.98 2.36
CA GLY A 192 11.44 9.28 1.18
C GLY A 192 11.95 10.51 0.41
N GLN A 193 13.25 10.51 0.11
CA GLN A 193 13.98 11.53 -0.64
C GLN A 193 14.76 10.91 -1.82
N THR A 194 14.24 9.80 -2.37
CA THR A 194 14.85 9.07 -3.49
C THR A 194 14.69 9.80 -4.82
N GLY A 195 13.76 10.75 -4.91
CA GLY A 195 13.36 11.38 -6.17
C GLY A 195 12.44 10.51 -7.01
N LEU A 196 11.88 9.43 -6.44
CA LEU A 196 10.87 8.57 -7.07
C LEU A 196 9.54 8.73 -6.31
N PRO A 197 8.58 9.51 -6.84
CA PRO A 197 7.42 9.99 -6.08
C PRO A 197 6.60 8.90 -5.37
N PHE A 198 6.34 7.77 -6.04
CA PHE A 198 5.55 6.69 -5.45
C PHE A 198 6.22 6.05 -4.22
N VAL A 199 7.55 5.91 -4.26
CA VAL A 199 8.34 5.39 -3.13
C VAL A 199 8.43 6.43 -2.04
N ASP A 200 8.76 7.67 -2.40
CA ASP A 200 8.92 8.76 -1.44
C ASP A 200 7.63 9.03 -0.66
N ALA A 201 6.50 9.06 -1.35
CA ALA A 201 5.18 9.19 -0.73
C ALA A 201 4.88 8.01 0.20
N SER A 202 5.17 6.77 -0.21
CA SER A 202 4.97 5.58 0.62
C SER A 202 5.84 5.61 1.88
N MET A 203 7.11 5.99 1.77
CA MET A 203 8.02 6.06 2.92
C MET A 203 7.61 7.15 3.91
N ARG A 204 7.12 8.30 3.43
CA ARG A 204 6.58 9.36 4.28
C ARG A 204 5.25 8.96 4.93
N GLU A 205 4.38 8.24 4.23
CA GLU A 205 3.16 7.65 4.80
C GLU A 205 3.50 6.71 5.97
N LEU A 206 4.46 5.80 5.75
CA LEU A 206 4.91 4.86 6.78
C LEU A 206 5.47 5.60 7.99
N ALA A 207 6.35 6.58 7.78
CA ALA A 207 6.96 7.32 8.88
C ALA A 207 5.94 8.09 9.73
N ALA A 208 4.87 8.60 9.11
CA ALA A 208 3.86 9.40 9.80
C ALA A 208 2.73 8.58 10.43
N THR A 209 2.34 7.46 9.81
CA THR A 209 1.15 6.69 10.21
C THR A 209 1.47 5.33 10.83
N GLY A 210 2.69 4.85 10.62
CA GLY A 210 3.11 3.48 10.93
C GLY A 210 2.43 2.41 10.08
N TRP A 211 1.75 2.77 8.99
CA TRP A 211 1.14 1.83 8.06
C TRP A 211 1.54 2.14 6.62
N MET A 212 1.60 1.09 5.79
CA MET A 212 1.86 1.21 4.36
C MET A 212 1.09 0.13 3.62
N SER A 213 0.50 0.49 2.47
CA SER A 213 -0.17 -0.47 1.58
C SER A 213 0.78 -1.59 1.12
N ASN A 214 0.27 -2.80 0.89
CA ASN A 214 1.09 -3.91 0.40
C ASN A 214 1.81 -3.55 -0.92
N ARG A 215 1.14 -2.78 -1.79
CA ARG A 215 1.73 -2.28 -3.03
C ARG A 215 2.90 -1.33 -2.77
N GLY A 216 2.78 -0.43 -1.79
CA GLY A 216 3.88 0.40 -1.31
C GLY A 216 5.05 -0.46 -0.81
N ARG A 217 4.78 -1.42 0.09
CA ARG A 217 5.81 -2.30 0.69
C ARG A 217 6.61 -3.05 -0.37
N GLN A 218 5.94 -3.60 -1.38
CA GLN A 218 6.58 -4.28 -2.52
C GLN A 218 7.50 -3.35 -3.32
N ASN A 219 7.07 -2.12 -3.59
CA ASN A 219 7.85 -1.15 -4.37
C ASN A 219 9.06 -0.64 -3.61
N VAL A 220 8.91 -0.29 -2.34
CA VAL A 220 10.04 0.24 -1.54
C VAL A 220 11.08 -0.86 -1.26
N ALA A 221 10.64 -2.11 -1.03
CA ALA A 221 11.54 -3.24 -0.86
C ALA A 221 12.28 -3.59 -2.15
N SER A 222 11.58 -3.57 -3.29
CA SER A 222 12.19 -3.83 -4.60
C SER A 222 13.18 -2.74 -5.00
N LEU A 223 12.86 -1.45 -4.76
CA LEU A 223 13.81 -0.37 -4.98
C LEU A 223 15.07 -0.59 -4.11
N LEU A 224 14.92 -0.77 -2.80
CA LEU A 224 16.04 -0.92 -1.88
C LEU A 224 16.96 -2.09 -2.27
N SER A 225 16.38 -3.27 -2.46
CA SER A 225 17.19 -4.50 -2.61
C SER A 225 17.58 -4.82 -4.06
N LYS A 226 16.71 -4.54 -5.05
CA LYS A 226 16.97 -4.90 -6.44
C LYS A 226 17.63 -3.77 -7.23
N ALA A 227 17.10 -2.56 -7.09
CA ALA A 227 17.59 -1.42 -7.84
C ALA A 227 18.81 -0.78 -7.17
N LEU A 228 18.74 -0.45 -5.87
CA LEU A 228 19.84 0.17 -5.10
C LEU A 228 20.87 -0.85 -4.61
N ARG A 229 20.50 -2.15 -4.60
CA ARG A 229 21.36 -3.25 -4.14
C ARG A 229 21.83 -3.08 -2.69
N LEU A 230 21.06 -2.40 -1.84
CA LEU A 230 21.33 -2.32 -0.41
C LEU A 230 20.81 -3.59 0.29
N ASP A 231 21.42 -3.94 1.42
CA ASP A 231 21.02 -5.10 2.21
C ASP A 231 19.56 -4.95 2.69
N TRP A 232 18.74 -5.93 2.32
CA TRP A 232 17.32 -5.96 2.63
C TRP A 232 17.03 -5.92 4.14
N ARG A 233 17.96 -6.39 4.96
CA ARG A 233 17.83 -6.42 6.43
C ARG A 233 17.77 -5.00 7.00
N LEU A 234 18.43 -4.03 6.37
CA LEU A 234 18.31 -2.62 6.76
C LEU A 234 16.88 -2.10 6.62
N GLY A 235 16.20 -2.51 5.55
CA GLY A 235 14.80 -2.22 5.33
C GLY A 235 13.89 -2.93 6.34
N ALA A 236 14.18 -4.19 6.65
CA ALA A 236 13.46 -4.97 7.66
C ALA A 236 13.54 -4.34 9.05
N GLU A 237 14.73 -3.90 9.48
CA GLU A 237 14.96 -3.20 10.75
C GLU A 237 14.22 -1.85 10.81
N LEU A 238 14.28 -1.04 9.75
CA LEU A 238 13.53 0.22 9.70
C LEU A 238 12.02 -0.03 9.81
N PHE A 239 11.50 -1.02 9.09
CA PHE A 239 10.10 -1.40 9.15
C PHE A 239 9.70 -1.91 10.54
N ALA A 240 10.58 -2.61 11.25
CA ALA A 240 10.35 -3.04 12.62
C ALA A 240 10.13 -1.86 13.58
N SER A 241 10.82 -0.73 13.35
CA SER A 241 10.66 0.48 14.17
C SER A 241 9.43 1.34 13.84
N LEU A 242 8.84 1.17 12.65
CA LEU A 242 7.78 2.06 12.16
C LEU A 242 6.41 1.37 12.09
N LEU A 243 6.35 0.08 11.77
CA LEU A 243 5.09 -0.57 11.46
C LEU A 243 4.23 -0.86 12.69
N VAL A 244 2.97 -0.42 12.66
CA VAL A 244 1.96 -0.77 13.69
C VAL A 244 1.50 -2.23 13.60
N ASP A 245 1.70 -2.87 12.45
CA ASP A 245 1.40 -4.28 12.22
C ASP A 245 2.66 -5.14 12.18
N HIS A 246 3.74 -4.68 12.80
CA HIS A 246 4.98 -5.42 12.84
C HIS A 246 4.80 -6.77 13.55
N ASP A 247 5.11 -7.82 12.81
CA ASP A 247 5.38 -9.17 13.30
C ASP A 247 6.74 -9.55 12.71
N TRP A 248 7.70 -9.94 13.56
CA TRP A 248 9.07 -10.20 13.13
C TRP A 248 9.12 -11.25 12.02
N THR A 249 8.38 -12.35 12.16
CA THR A 249 8.35 -13.44 11.19
C THR A 249 7.81 -12.97 9.85
N LEU A 250 6.65 -12.30 9.83
CA LEU A 250 6.02 -11.80 8.61
C LEU A 250 6.85 -10.68 7.97
N ASN A 251 7.45 -9.80 8.75
CA ASN A 251 8.29 -8.72 8.25
C ASN A 251 9.54 -9.29 7.55
N THR A 252 10.30 -10.13 8.25
CA THR A 252 11.55 -10.72 7.76
C THR A 252 11.33 -11.57 6.52
N THR A 253 10.30 -12.43 6.52
CA THR A 253 9.99 -13.29 5.37
C THR A 253 9.49 -12.51 4.15
N ASN A 254 8.68 -11.46 4.34
CA ASN A 254 8.25 -10.60 3.24
C ASN A 254 9.41 -9.81 2.64
N TRP A 255 10.30 -9.27 3.48
CA TRP A 255 11.50 -8.59 2.99
C TRP A 255 12.38 -9.55 2.20
N ALA A 256 12.72 -10.71 2.76
CA ALA A 256 13.49 -11.73 2.06
C ALA A 256 12.84 -12.13 0.72
N TYR A 257 11.51 -12.36 0.70
CA TYR A 257 10.76 -12.70 -0.50
C TYR A 257 10.88 -11.62 -1.59
N ASN A 258 10.61 -10.35 -1.26
CA ASN A 258 10.67 -9.25 -2.23
C ASN A 258 12.11 -8.93 -2.68
N SER A 259 13.11 -9.29 -1.86
CA SER A 259 14.53 -9.12 -2.20
C SER A 259 15.11 -10.28 -3.01
N GLY A 260 14.35 -11.34 -3.23
CA GLY A 260 14.78 -12.48 -4.05
C GLY A 260 15.57 -13.54 -3.27
N VAL A 261 15.52 -13.49 -1.94
CA VAL A 261 16.27 -14.37 -1.03
C VAL A 261 15.35 -15.14 -0.06
N GLY A 262 14.04 -15.01 -0.21
CA GLY A 262 13.04 -15.72 0.59
C GLY A 262 12.72 -17.12 0.09
N ALA A 263 11.65 -17.72 0.64
CA ALA A 263 11.11 -18.98 0.16
C ALA A 263 10.42 -18.81 -1.21
N ASP A 264 10.78 -19.66 -2.18
CA ASP A 264 10.31 -19.61 -3.57
C ASP A 264 10.20 -18.17 -4.13
N PRO A 265 11.30 -17.41 -4.13
CA PRO A 265 11.23 -16.01 -4.46
C PRO A 265 11.06 -15.86 -5.98
N ARG A 266 9.96 -15.25 -6.39
CA ARG A 266 9.81 -14.86 -7.80
C ARG A 266 10.78 -13.74 -8.12
N ASP A 267 11.52 -13.85 -9.22
CA ASP A 267 12.43 -12.78 -9.66
C ASP A 267 11.65 -11.63 -10.31
N ARG A 268 10.96 -10.87 -9.46
CA ARG A 268 10.18 -9.69 -9.84
C ARG A 268 10.88 -8.43 -9.40
N SER A 269 10.99 -7.48 -10.31
CA SER A 269 11.32 -6.09 -10.02
C SER A 269 10.12 -5.21 -10.34
N PHE A 270 9.95 -4.15 -9.55
CA PHE A 270 8.85 -3.20 -9.73
C PHE A 270 9.39 -1.90 -10.31
N ARG A 271 8.87 -1.49 -11.47
CA ARG A 271 9.12 -0.16 -12.02
C ARG A 271 8.21 0.85 -11.32
N THR A 272 8.75 1.59 -10.36
CA THR A 272 7.96 2.42 -9.43
C THR A 272 7.07 3.46 -10.13
N VAL A 273 7.50 4.05 -11.25
CA VAL A 273 6.69 5.01 -12.03
C VAL A 273 5.44 4.34 -12.60
N SER A 274 5.58 3.20 -13.27
CA SER A 274 4.43 2.49 -13.85
C SER A 274 3.52 1.88 -12.78
N GLN A 275 4.08 1.50 -11.63
CA GLN A 275 3.28 1.09 -10.47
C GLN A 275 2.48 2.26 -9.92
N GLY A 276 3.08 3.44 -9.76
CA GLY A 276 2.39 4.66 -9.33
C GLY A 276 1.25 5.03 -10.27
N GLN A 277 1.51 5.10 -11.57
CA GLN A 277 0.47 5.40 -12.57
C GLN A 277 -0.68 4.38 -12.57
N ARG A 278 -0.39 3.10 -12.32
CA ARG A 278 -1.40 2.04 -12.29
C ARG A 278 -2.24 2.01 -11.02
N TYR A 279 -1.61 2.19 -9.85
CA TYR A 279 -2.26 1.99 -8.55
C TYR A 279 -2.58 3.28 -7.80
N ASP A 280 -2.15 4.42 -8.34
CA ASP A 280 -2.50 5.78 -7.93
C ASP A 280 -2.63 6.71 -9.15
N PRO A 281 -3.55 6.42 -10.11
CA PRO A 281 -3.65 7.18 -11.36
C PRO A 281 -3.95 8.67 -11.15
N GLY A 282 -4.63 9.03 -10.05
CA GLY A 282 -4.91 10.40 -9.67
C GLY A 282 -3.79 11.10 -8.89
N ALA A 283 -2.66 10.44 -8.65
CA ALA A 283 -1.57 10.91 -7.79
C ALA A 283 -2.04 11.33 -6.39
N ARG A 284 -3.06 10.66 -5.83
CA ARG A 284 -3.66 11.00 -4.53
C ARG A 284 -2.68 10.74 -3.38
N LEU A 285 -2.01 9.59 -3.41
CA LEU A 285 -0.98 9.25 -2.42
C LEU A 285 0.18 10.24 -2.52
N ILE A 286 0.65 10.50 -3.75
CA ILE A 286 1.75 11.44 -4.00
C ILE A 286 1.40 12.83 -3.49
N ARG A 287 0.24 13.38 -3.84
CA ARG A 287 -0.16 14.73 -3.44
C ARG A 287 -0.37 14.88 -1.93
N ALA A 288 -0.82 13.81 -1.26
CA ALA A 288 -1.02 13.80 0.18
C ALA A 288 0.29 13.84 0.95
N TRP A 289 1.32 13.10 0.48
CA TRP A 289 2.57 12.92 1.21
C TRP A 289 3.78 13.70 0.65
N LEU A 290 3.64 14.23 -0.57
CA LEU A 290 4.61 15.09 -1.26
C LEU A 290 3.90 16.40 -1.67
N PRO A 291 3.52 17.27 -0.72
CA PRO A 291 2.82 18.53 -1.02
C PRO A 291 3.61 19.42 -1.99
N GLU A 292 4.94 19.31 -2.03
CA GLU A 292 5.80 19.97 -3.01
C GLU A 292 5.47 19.62 -4.47
N LEU A 293 4.88 18.45 -4.74
CA LEU A 293 4.48 18.00 -6.08
C LEU A 293 3.00 18.27 -6.39
N SER A 294 2.25 18.84 -5.44
CA SER A 294 0.78 18.99 -5.56
C SER A 294 0.33 19.92 -6.68
N GLY A 295 1.18 20.88 -7.08
CA GLY A 295 0.96 21.80 -8.19
C GLY A 295 1.08 21.16 -9.58
N LEU A 296 1.64 19.94 -9.69
CA LEU A 296 1.78 19.25 -10.98
C LEU A 296 0.52 18.45 -11.35
N PRO A 297 0.16 18.38 -12.64
CA PRO A 297 -0.81 17.40 -13.15
C PRO A 297 -0.45 15.98 -12.71
N ALA A 298 -1.44 15.10 -12.51
CA ALA A 298 -1.22 13.76 -11.94
C ALA A 298 -0.14 12.96 -12.69
N GLU A 299 -0.14 13.00 -14.03
CA GLU A 299 0.89 12.35 -14.85
C GLU A 299 2.30 12.86 -14.53
N LEU A 300 2.49 14.18 -14.43
CA LEU A 300 3.77 14.79 -14.09
C LEU A 300 4.14 14.62 -12.62
N ALA A 301 3.18 14.48 -11.71
CA ALA A 301 3.44 14.19 -10.31
C ALA A 301 4.10 12.81 -10.11
N HIS A 302 3.84 11.84 -11.00
CA HIS A 302 4.54 10.54 -11.02
C HIS A 302 5.96 10.61 -11.61
N GLN A 303 6.24 11.64 -12.43
CA GLN A 303 7.49 11.81 -13.16
C GLN A 303 7.87 13.30 -13.28
N PRO A 304 8.20 13.98 -12.17
CA PRO A 304 8.39 15.43 -12.16
C PRO A 304 9.53 15.88 -13.09
N TRP A 305 10.53 15.05 -13.33
CA TRP A 305 11.63 15.30 -14.28
C TRP A 305 11.20 15.37 -15.75
N ALA A 306 9.98 14.92 -16.09
CA ALA A 306 9.43 15.05 -17.44
C ALA A 306 8.73 16.40 -17.66
N ALA A 307 8.56 17.21 -16.61
CA ALA A 307 7.95 18.53 -16.73
C ALA A 307 8.89 19.50 -17.45
N SER A 308 8.33 20.34 -18.31
CA SER A 308 9.05 21.47 -18.93
C SER A 308 9.44 22.52 -17.90
N ALA A 309 10.42 23.36 -18.23
CA ALA A 309 10.82 24.49 -17.38
C ALA A 309 9.64 25.42 -17.03
N GLU A 310 8.73 25.64 -17.97
CA GLU A 310 7.52 26.45 -17.76
C GLU A 310 6.57 25.80 -16.74
N GLN A 311 6.34 24.49 -16.86
CA GLN A 311 5.49 23.73 -15.92
C GLN A 311 6.09 23.70 -14.51
N LEU A 312 7.42 23.54 -14.40
CA LEU A 312 8.14 23.59 -13.13
C LEU A 312 8.06 24.99 -12.50
N ALA A 313 8.25 26.05 -13.28
CA ALA A 313 8.10 27.43 -12.82
C ALA A 313 6.67 27.73 -12.35
N ALA A 314 5.65 27.28 -13.10
CA ALA A 314 4.25 27.45 -12.74
C ALA A 314 3.89 26.72 -11.44
N ALA A 315 4.46 25.54 -11.21
CA ALA A 315 4.31 24.78 -9.97
C ALA A 315 5.23 25.27 -8.83
N ARG A 316 6.06 26.29 -9.08
CA ARG A 316 7.12 26.76 -8.18
C ARG A 316 8.00 25.63 -7.67
N LEU A 317 8.37 24.69 -8.55
CA LEU A 317 9.11 23.49 -8.20
C LEU A 317 10.53 23.53 -8.78
N CYS A 318 11.53 23.26 -7.95
CA CYS A 318 12.91 23.01 -8.37
C CYS A 318 13.27 21.54 -8.18
N LEU A 319 14.02 20.97 -9.14
CA LEU A 319 14.47 19.58 -9.09
C LEU A 319 15.97 19.51 -8.81
N GLY A 320 16.36 18.94 -7.68
CA GLY A 320 17.76 18.70 -7.30
C GLY A 320 18.56 19.94 -6.86
N HIS A 321 18.36 21.09 -7.51
CA HIS A 321 18.95 22.38 -7.12
C HIS A 321 17.94 23.51 -7.35
N CYS A 322 17.70 24.32 -6.30
CA CYS A 322 16.91 25.55 -6.40
C CYS A 322 17.85 26.71 -6.77
N PRO A 323 17.50 27.55 -7.77
CA PRO A 323 18.21 28.79 -7.98
C PRO A 323 18.08 29.67 -6.72
N ALA A 324 19.18 30.31 -6.31
CA ALA A 324 19.15 31.27 -5.21
C ALA A 324 18.14 32.38 -5.51
N ALA A 325 17.39 32.82 -4.50
CA ALA A 325 16.44 33.92 -4.64
C ALA A 325 17.16 35.14 -5.26
N GLY A 326 16.70 35.59 -6.43
CA GLY A 326 17.22 36.81 -7.08
C GLY A 326 18.01 36.65 -8.38
N THR A 327 18.28 35.44 -8.89
CA THR A 327 18.87 35.29 -10.24
C THR A 327 17.80 35.24 -11.32
N ALA A 328 17.14 36.38 -11.57
CA ALA A 328 16.52 36.61 -12.86
C ALA A 328 17.59 36.44 -13.95
N ALA A 329 17.29 35.69 -15.00
CA ALA A 329 18.20 35.48 -16.12
C ALA A 329 18.77 36.83 -16.60
N PRO A 330 20.10 36.96 -16.81
CA PRO A 330 20.63 38.21 -17.30
C PRO A 330 20.10 38.42 -18.72
N ALA A 331 19.33 39.49 -18.91
CA ALA A 331 19.20 40.07 -20.23
C ALA A 331 20.62 40.38 -20.74
N GLU A 332 20.93 39.94 -21.95
CA GLU A 332 22.23 40.13 -22.58
C GLU A 332 22.70 41.58 -22.45
N GLY A 333 23.83 41.81 -21.78
CA GLY A 333 24.45 43.13 -21.78
C GLY A 333 25.36 43.47 -20.60
N VAL A 334 26.66 43.49 -20.91
CA VAL A 334 27.72 44.33 -20.31
C VAL A 334 28.43 43.79 -19.06
N ALA A 335 29.77 43.73 -19.19
CA ALA A 335 30.77 43.27 -18.25
C ALA A 335 30.94 44.20 -17.04
N GLY A 336 31.29 43.63 -15.87
CA GLY A 336 31.81 44.42 -14.74
C GLY A 336 31.95 43.67 -13.42
N GLN A 337 33.19 43.26 -13.14
CA GLN A 337 33.89 43.13 -11.84
C GLN A 337 33.30 42.31 -10.67
N ALA A 338 34.16 41.41 -10.18
CA ALA A 338 34.00 40.60 -8.99
C ALA A 338 34.14 41.42 -7.69
N GLY A 339 33.23 41.18 -6.74
CA GLY A 339 33.28 41.65 -5.37
C GLY A 339 32.82 40.54 -4.42
N GLU A 340 33.66 40.26 -3.43
CA GLU A 340 33.50 39.25 -2.39
C GLU A 340 32.58 39.80 -1.28
N ALA A 341 31.47 39.12 -0.95
CA ALA A 341 30.77 39.34 0.32
C ALA A 341 29.75 38.25 0.70
N ALA A 342 29.97 37.72 1.91
CA ALA A 342 28.99 37.49 2.97
C ALA A 342 27.93 36.37 2.83
N VAL A 343 28.11 35.39 3.72
CA VAL A 343 27.09 34.50 4.28
C VAL A 343 25.98 35.35 4.91
N GLY A 344 24.78 35.30 4.35
CA GLY A 344 23.60 35.98 4.89
C GLY A 344 22.31 35.33 4.40
N GLY A 345 21.47 34.94 5.37
CA GLY A 345 20.02 34.73 5.27
C GLY A 345 19.50 33.77 4.20
N GLU A 346 18.97 32.62 4.61
CA GLU A 346 18.01 31.87 3.77
C GLU A 346 16.76 32.73 3.53
N GLU A 347 16.81 33.58 2.49
CA GLU A 347 15.63 34.21 1.92
C GLU A 347 14.83 33.13 1.18
N ASP A 348 13.64 32.85 1.70
CA ASP A 348 12.70 31.87 1.15
C ASP A 348 12.35 32.23 -0.30
N SER A 349 12.99 31.52 -1.24
CA SER A 349 12.77 31.68 -2.69
C SER A 349 11.31 31.47 -3.13
N GLY A 350 10.44 31.00 -2.23
CA GLY A 350 9.05 30.65 -2.53
C GLY A 350 8.92 29.43 -3.44
N MET A 351 10.04 28.74 -3.73
CA MET A 351 10.12 27.55 -4.55
C MET A 351 10.15 26.30 -3.65
N HIS A 352 9.34 25.31 -3.99
CA HIS A 352 9.39 23.98 -3.44
C HIS A 352 10.57 23.19 -4.02
N TYR A 353 11.20 22.37 -3.19
CA TYR A 353 12.30 21.49 -3.59
C TYR A 353 11.85 20.04 -3.68
N TYR A 354 12.27 19.33 -4.74
CA TYR A 354 12.17 17.88 -4.81
C TYR A 354 13.48 17.27 -5.36
N PRO A 355 14.01 16.18 -4.77
CA PRO A 355 15.31 15.64 -5.15
C PRO A 355 15.29 14.98 -6.53
N THR A 356 16.46 14.87 -7.15
CA THR A 356 16.63 14.09 -8.39
C THR A 356 16.65 12.59 -8.11
N PRO A 357 16.16 11.75 -9.05
CA PRO A 357 16.13 10.30 -8.90
C PRO A 357 17.51 9.71 -8.57
N VAL A 358 17.57 8.84 -7.55
CA VAL A 358 18.77 8.05 -7.16
C VAL A 358 19.19 7.02 -8.20
N VAL A 359 18.26 6.61 -9.07
CA VAL A 359 18.46 5.67 -10.18
C VAL A 359 17.82 6.24 -11.43
N ASP A 360 18.21 5.73 -12.59
CA ASP A 360 17.51 6.05 -13.82
C ASP A 360 16.03 5.62 -13.69
N PRO A 361 15.06 6.55 -13.76
CA PRO A 361 13.65 6.23 -13.54
C PRO A 361 13.05 5.32 -14.62
N ALA A 362 13.66 5.25 -15.82
CA ALA A 362 13.19 4.40 -16.91
C ALA A 362 13.59 2.93 -16.72
N THR A 363 14.84 2.70 -16.30
CA THR A 363 15.42 1.35 -16.16
C THR A 363 15.35 0.83 -14.72
N GLN A 364 15.42 1.72 -13.73
CA GLN A 364 15.52 1.44 -12.31
C GLN A 364 16.66 0.48 -11.95
N ILE A 365 17.76 0.63 -12.67
CA ILE A 365 19.02 -0.06 -12.43
C ILE A 365 19.94 0.95 -11.75
N ALA A 366 20.57 0.59 -10.62
CA ALA A 366 21.64 1.41 -10.07
C ALA A 366 22.74 1.60 -11.12
N LYS A 367 23.29 2.81 -11.19
CA LYS A 367 24.60 2.99 -11.81
C LYS A 367 25.56 2.13 -11.00
N GLY A 368 25.97 0.99 -11.55
CA GLY A 368 26.90 0.09 -10.87
C GLY A 368 28.15 0.85 -10.43
N PRO A 369 28.88 0.37 -9.41
CA PRO A 369 30.13 0.99 -9.01
C PRO A 369 30.98 1.20 -10.26
N LYS A 370 31.51 2.41 -10.45
CA LYS A 370 32.52 2.67 -11.48
C LYS A 370 33.67 1.73 -11.18
N GLY A 371 33.69 0.58 -11.84
CA GLY A 371 34.70 -0.43 -11.60
C GLY A 371 36.07 0.21 -11.72
N ARG A 372 36.86 0.14 -10.65
CA ARG A 372 38.31 0.20 -10.81
C ARG A 372 38.63 -0.97 -11.74
N ARG A 373 38.92 -0.66 -13.01
CA ARG A 373 39.61 -1.60 -13.89
C ARG A 373 40.86 -2.04 -13.13
N GLN A 374 40.92 -3.31 -12.73
CA GLN A 374 42.18 -3.96 -12.46
C GLN A 374 42.78 -4.40 -13.79
#